data_AF-A0A943TVP0-F1
#
_entry.id   AF-A0A943TVP0-F1
#
_cell.length_a   1.000
_cell.length_b   1.000
_cell.length_c   1.000
_cell.angle_alpha   90.00
_cell.angle_beta   90.00
_cell.angle_gamma   90.00
#
_symmetry.space_group_name_H-M   'P 1'
#
loop_
_entity.id
_entity.type
_entity.pdbx_description
1 polymer ?
#
loop_
_entity_poly.entity_id
_entity_poly.type
_entity_poly.pdbx_seq_one_letter_code
_entity_poly.pdbx_strand_id
1 'polypeptide(L)'
;MHTTLSKKDFSRYLPFLLLVMTVFRVLAGLRIPYMILANQRYDDRLLFENAYDLLSGVWLGSYDSYTLAKGIGYPLFLVLAKKLCLACPAGLYSIDAEGNLNFSHLGCLECGTCRLIGLGSQLRSWDYPECDFGVQYRKS
;
A
#
# COMPACT_ATOMS: atom_id res chain seq x y z
N MET A 1 -36.29 25.41 -37.02
CA MET A 1 -35.01 25.46 -37.74
C MET A 1 -33.95 24.82 -36.85
N HIS A 2 -33.80 23.49 -36.91
CA HIS A 2 -32.84 22.76 -36.08
C HIS A 2 -31.49 22.75 -36.81
N THR A 3 -30.55 23.55 -36.33
CA THR A 3 -29.17 23.56 -36.83
C THR A 3 -28.48 22.27 -36.39
N THR A 4 -28.41 21.28 -37.29
CA THR A 4 -27.64 20.06 -37.12
C THR A 4 -26.15 20.41 -37.23
N LEU A 5 -25.50 20.63 -36.09
CA LEU A 5 -24.04 20.78 -36.02
C LEU A 5 -23.37 19.52 -36.59
N SER A 6 -22.63 19.68 -37.68
CA SER A 6 -21.92 18.59 -38.35
C SER A 6 -20.83 18.03 -37.43
N LYS A 7 -20.73 16.70 -37.32
CA LYS A 7 -19.72 15.99 -36.49
C LYS A 7 -18.27 16.46 -36.77
N LYS A 8 -18.02 16.94 -37.99
CA LYS A 8 -16.71 17.44 -38.44
C LYS A 8 -16.33 18.77 -37.80
N ASP A 9 -17.32 19.60 -37.46
CA ASP A 9 -17.11 20.88 -36.79
C ASP A 9 -16.85 20.66 -35.29
N PHE A 10 -17.57 19.73 -34.65
CA PHE A 10 -17.36 19.40 -33.23
C PHE A 10 -15.93 18.90 -32.94
N SER A 11 -15.38 18.01 -33.78
CA SER A 11 -14.00 17.51 -33.64
C SER A 11 -12.95 18.61 -33.78
N ARG A 12 -13.20 19.64 -34.60
CA ARG A 12 -12.28 20.77 -34.81
C ARG A 12 -12.18 21.68 -33.59
N TYR A 13 -13.27 21.85 -32.83
CA TYR A 13 -13.32 22.69 -31.63
C TYR A 13 -13.04 21.93 -30.33
N LEU A 14 -13.13 20.60 -30.33
CA LEU A 14 -12.83 19.75 -29.18
C LEU A 14 -11.46 19.99 -28.53
N PRO A 15 -10.32 20.07 -29.26
CA PRO A 15 -9.02 20.32 -28.62
C PRO A 15 -8.95 21.70 -27.96
N PHE A 16 -9.58 22.71 -28.57
CA PHE A 16 -9.66 24.05 -27.99
C PHE A 16 -10.51 24.05 -26.71
N LEU A 17 -11.66 23.36 -26.71
CA LEU A 17 -12.49 23.19 -25.52
C LEU A 17 -11.73 22.47 -24.40
N LEU A 18 -11.02 21.39 -24.72
CA LEU A 18 -10.19 20.66 -23.75
C LEU A 18 -9.07 21.53 -23.20
N LEU A 19 -8.40 22.34 -24.04
CA LEU A 19 -7.39 23.29 -23.60
C LEU A 19 -7.98 24.31 -22.61
N VAL A 20 -9.12 24.91 -22.94
CA VAL A 20 -9.81 25.87 -22.06
C VAL A 20 -10.21 25.24 -20.73
N MET A 21 -10.79 24.03 -20.75
CA MET A 21 -11.11 23.29 -19.54
C MET A 21 -9.87 22.93 -18.71
N THR A 22 -8.75 22.61 -19.37
CA THR A 22 -7.47 22.31 -18.70
C THR A 22 -6.90 23.57 -18.04
N VAL A 23 -6.89 24.70 -18.74
CA VAL A 23 -6.45 25.99 -18.19
C VAL A 23 -7.34 26.42 -17.04
N PHE A 24 -8.67 26.29 -17.17
CA PHE A 24 -9.62 26.57 -16.09
C PHE A 24 -9.33 25.70 -14.86
N ARG A 25 -9.12 24.39 -15.04
CA ARG A 25 -8.76 23.47 -13.95
C ARG A 25 -7.46 23.88 -13.26
N VAL A 26 -6.43 24.26 -14.01
CA VAL A 26 -5.13 24.70 -13.44
C VAL A 26 -5.31 26.01 -12.66
N LEU A 27 -6.01 27.00 -13.24
CA LEU A 27 -6.26 28.29 -12.58
C LEU A 27 -7.12 28.13 -11.30
N ALA A 28 -8.12 27.26 -11.34
CA ALA A 28 -8.90 26.89 -10.16
C ALA A 28 -8.02 26.17 -9.12
N GLY A 29 -7.13 25.28 -9.55
CA GLY A 29 -6.15 24.59 -8.71
C GLY A 29 -5.17 25.54 -8.01
N LEU A 30 -4.71 26.59 -8.69
CA LEU A 30 -3.78 27.58 -8.13
C LEU A 30 -4.40 28.45 -7.03
N ARG A 31 -5.73 28.57 -6.98
CA ARG A 31 -6.48 29.31 -5.95
C ARG A 31 -6.87 28.42 -4.77
N ILE A 32 -6.74 27.10 -4.88
CA ILE A 32 -6.96 26.19 -3.76
C ILE A 32 -5.65 26.15 -2.97
N PRO A 33 -5.62 26.62 -1.71
CA PRO A 33 -4.46 26.40 -0.87
C PRO A 33 -4.32 24.89 -0.71
N TYR A 34 -3.23 24.32 -1.22
CA TYR A 34 -2.83 22.95 -0.94
C TYR A 34 -2.36 22.91 0.52
N MET A 35 -3.29 22.96 1.46
CA MET A 35 -2.96 22.74 2.85
C MET A 35 -2.74 21.24 3.03
N ILE A 36 -1.48 20.82 3.06
CA ILE A 36 -1.11 19.49 3.53
C ILE A 36 -1.35 19.49 5.06
N LEU A 37 -2.57 19.22 5.50
CA LEU A 37 -2.84 19.00 6.91
C LEU A 37 -2.31 17.61 7.29
N ALA A 38 -1.06 17.55 7.74
CA ALA A 38 -0.47 16.36 8.33
C ALA A 38 -1.22 15.85 9.59
N ASN A 39 -2.16 16.65 10.13
CA ASN A 39 -3.04 16.26 11.24
C ASN A 39 -4.42 15.75 10.78
N GLN A 40 -4.61 15.41 9.50
CA GLN A 40 -5.84 14.75 9.08
C GLN A 40 -5.83 13.30 9.55
N ARG A 41 -6.48 13.07 10.69
CA ARG A 41 -6.69 11.72 11.22
C ARG A 41 -7.35 10.80 10.17
N TYR A 42 -8.17 11.34 9.27
CA TYR A 42 -8.96 10.61 8.27
C TYR A 42 -8.19 9.87 7.14
N ASP A 43 -6.93 10.21 6.86
CA ASP A 43 -6.18 9.61 5.75
C ASP A 43 -5.16 8.58 6.23
N ASP A 44 -3.87 8.94 6.37
CA ASP A 44 -2.81 7.96 6.65
C ASP A 44 -2.84 7.50 8.12
N ARG A 45 -3.07 8.47 9.03
CA ARG A 45 -3.05 8.21 10.47
C ARG A 45 -4.10 7.19 10.90
N LEU A 46 -5.34 7.27 10.39
CA LEU A 46 -6.39 6.29 10.67
C LEU A 46 -5.97 4.87 10.26
N LEU A 47 -5.32 4.74 9.11
CA LEU A 47 -4.88 3.43 8.62
C LEU A 47 -3.79 2.82 9.51
N PHE A 48 -2.87 3.65 10.01
CA PHE A 48 -1.87 3.22 11.00
C PHE A 48 -2.49 2.86 12.34
N GLU A 49 -3.40 3.68 12.87
CA GLU A 49 -4.12 3.38 14.12
C GLU A 49 -4.89 2.05 14.02
N ASN A 50 -5.63 1.85 12.93
CA ASN A 50 -6.32 0.59 12.66
C ASN A 50 -5.37 -0.60 12.56
N ALA A 51 -4.17 -0.43 11.98
CA ALA A 51 -3.17 -1.49 11.91
C ALA A 51 -2.60 -1.82 13.30
N TYR A 52 -2.37 -0.82 14.16
CA TYR A 52 -1.95 -1.03 15.55
C TYR A 52 -3.01 -1.76 16.36
N ASP A 53 -4.29 -1.37 16.23
CA ASP A 53 -5.39 -2.04 16.92
C ASP A 53 -5.48 -3.51 16.49
N LEU A 54 -5.40 -3.78 15.18
CA LEU A 54 -5.38 -5.15 14.64
C LEU A 54 -4.17 -5.96 15.14
N LEU A 55 -2.99 -5.35 15.27
CA LEU A 55 -1.80 -6.00 15.85
C LEU A 55 -2.01 -6.32 17.34
N SER A 56 -2.74 -5.47 18.07
CA SER A 56 -3.06 -5.69 19.48
C SER A 56 -4.20 -6.70 19.71
N GLY A 57 -4.84 -7.19 18.64
CA GLY A 57 -5.97 -8.11 18.71
C GLY A 57 -7.32 -7.42 18.90
N VAL A 58 -7.37 -6.08 18.83
CA VAL A 58 -8.59 -5.29 18.85
C VAL A 58 -9.06 -5.06 17.43
N TRP A 59 -10.30 -5.43 17.13
CA TRP A 59 -10.85 -5.28 15.78
C TRP A 59 -11.21 -3.82 15.48
N LEU A 60 -10.33 -3.11 14.76
CA LEU A 60 -10.51 -1.72 14.29
C LEU A 60 -10.83 -0.69 15.39
N GLY A 61 -10.41 -0.97 16.63
CA GLY A 61 -10.52 -0.04 17.75
C GLY A 61 -11.93 0.12 18.31
N SER A 62 -12.19 1.32 18.86
CA SER A 62 -13.51 1.68 19.40
C SER A 62 -14.50 1.97 18.28
N TYR A 63 -15.76 1.59 18.46
CA TYR A 63 -16.81 1.85 17.47
C TYR A 63 -17.14 3.35 17.42
N ASP A 64 -16.70 4.02 16.36
CA ASP A 64 -16.87 5.44 16.12
C ASP A 64 -17.16 5.73 14.63
N SER A 65 -17.24 7.01 14.26
CA SER A 65 -17.46 7.43 12.87
C SER A 65 -16.28 7.17 11.92
N TYR A 66 -15.14 6.70 12.44
CA TYR A 66 -13.91 6.42 11.70
C TYR A 66 -13.69 4.92 11.42
N THR A 67 -14.29 4.02 12.21
CA THR A 67 -14.10 2.55 12.14
C THR A 67 -14.29 1.96 10.73
N LEU A 68 -15.13 2.57 9.89
CA LEU A 68 -15.43 2.12 8.52
C LEU A 68 -15.23 3.21 7.45
N ALA A 69 -14.56 4.32 7.80
CA ALA A 69 -14.32 5.42 6.88
C ALA A 69 -13.39 5.04 5.70
N LYS A 70 -12.56 4.00 5.89
CA LYS A 70 -11.64 3.45 4.90
C LYS A 70 -11.70 1.93 4.89
N GLY A 71 -11.25 1.31 3.80
CA GLY A 71 -11.19 -0.14 3.68
C GLY A 71 -10.13 -0.79 4.57
N ILE A 72 -10.39 -2.02 5.02
CA ILE A 72 -9.50 -2.81 5.89
C ILE A 72 -8.26 -3.36 5.16
N GLY A 73 -8.21 -3.27 3.82
CA GLY A 73 -7.14 -3.88 3.03
C GLY A 73 -5.74 -3.36 3.37
N TYR A 74 -5.58 -2.04 3.51
CA TYR A 74 -4.27 -1.45 3.80
C TYR A 74 -3.81 -1.71 5.26
N PRO A 75 -4.65 -1.57 6.30
CA PRO A 75 -4.29 -1.98 7.65
C PRO A 75 -3.90 -3.46 7.77
N LEU A 76 -4.62 -4.37 7.10
CA LEU A 76 -4.24 -5.80 7.07
C LEU A 76 -2.90 -6.03 6.39
N PHE A 77 -2.62 -5.31 5.30
CA PHE A 77 -1.31 -5.36 4.66
C PHE A 77 -0.20 -4.93 5.62
N LEU A 78 -0.36 -3.82 6.35
CA LEU A 78 0.64 -3.39 7.35
C LEU A 78 0.85 -4.42 8.46
N VAL A 79 -0.24 -4.99 8.99
CA VAL A 79 -0.21 -6.02 10.03
C VAL A 79 0.57 -7.25 9.58
N LEU A 80 0.28 -7.78 8.37
CA LEU A 80 0.98 -8.94 7.84
C LEU A 80 2.47 -8.65 7.58
N ALA A 81 2.81 -7.45 7.10
CA ALA A 81 4.19 -7.08 6.83
C ALA A 81 5.02 -7.03 8.12
N LYS A 82 4.43 -6.44 9.17
CA LYS A 82 5.04 -6.41 10.49
C LYS A 82 5.18 -7.81 11.08
N LYS A 83 4.18 -8.69 10.91
CA LYS A 83 4.27 -10.09 11.36
C LYS A 83 5.41 -10.84 10.69
N LEU A 84 5.68 -10.63 9.39
CA LEU A 84 6.83 -11.23 8.72
C LEU A 84 8.17 -10.75 9.30
N CYS A 85 8.28 -9.46 9.61
CA CYS A 85 9.47 -8.89 10.26
C CYS A 85 9.72 -9.49 11.64
N LEU A 86 8.66 -9.75 12.43
CA LEU A 86 8.77 -10.30 13.78
C LEU A 86 8.95 -11.82 13.79
N ALA A 87 8.35 -12.53 12.83
CA ALA A 87 8.31 -13.98 12.82
C ALA A 87 9.57 -14.62 12.21
N CYS A 88 10.35 -13.88 11.41
CA CYS A 88 11.58 -14.40 10.84
C CYS A 88 12.68 -14.48 11.92
N PRO A 89 13.15 -15.68 12.31
CA PRO A 89 14.18 -15.82 13.34
C PRO A 89 15.53 -15.24 12.92
N ALA A 90 15.77 -15.11 11.61
CA ALA A 90 16.98 -14.53 11.05
C ALA A 90 16.89 -13.00 10.81
N GLY A 91 15.74 -12.38 11.08
CA GLY A 91 15.57 -10.93 10.94
C GLY A 91 15.72 -10.41 9.50
N LEU A 92 15.34 -11.20 8.50
CA LEU A 92 15.62 -10.93 7.09
C LEU A 92 14.59 -10.04 6.38
N TYR A 93 13.51 -9.68 7.07
CA TYR A 93 12.47 -8.80 6.56
C TYR A 93 12.58 -7.44 7.25
N SER A 94 12.55 -6.37 6.46
CA SER A 94 12.61 -4.98 6.94
C SER A 94 11.60 -4.13 6.17
N ILE A 95 10.98 -3.17 6.84
CA ILE A 95 10.11 -2.17 6.20
C ILE A 95 10.93 -0.88 6.07
N ASP A 96 11.00 -0.30 4.87
CA ASP A 96 11.68 0.98 4.62
C ASP A 96 10.84 2.19 5.10
N ALA A 97 11.39 3.40 4.98
CA ALA A 97 10.70 4.62 5.39
C ALA A 97 9.47 4.91 4.51
N GLU A 98 9.47 4.40 3.29
CA GLU A 98 8.41 4.51 2.29
C GLU A 98 7.30 3.45 2.48
N GLY A 99 7.49 2.47 3.39
CA GLY A 99 6.51 1.43 3.71
C GLY A 99 6.59 0.17 2.84
N ASN A 100 7.62 0.02 2.00
CA ASN A 100 7.88 -1.19 1.23
C ASN A 100 8.56 -2.26 2.09
N LEU A 101 8.12 -3.50 1.90
CA LEU A 101 8.71 -4.67 2.53
C LEU A 101 9.92 -5.14 1.70
N ASN A 102 11.11 -5.05 2.31
CA ASN A 102 12.35 -5.55 1.77
C ASN A 102 12.73 -6.90 2.41
N PHE A 103 13.31 -7.79 1.61
CA PHE A 103 13.74 -9.12 2.04
C PHE A 103 15.19 -9.40 1.61
N SER A 104 16.03 -9.84 2.54
CA SER A 104 17.38 -10.34 2.26
C SER A 104 17.40 -11.87 2.28
N HIS A 105 17.76 -12.51 1.17
CA HIS A 105 17.92 -13.96 1.12
C HIS A 105 19.20 -14.45 1.82
N LEU A 106 20.21 -13.56 1.93
CA LEU A 106 21.50 -13.83 2.56
C LEU A 106 21.28 -14.03 4.07
N GLY A 107 21.44 -15.25 4.57
CA GLY A 107 21.23 -15.60 5.98
C GLY A 107 19.90 -16.31 6.28
N CYS A 108 19.15 -16.75 5.26
CA CYS A 108 17.95 -17.57 5.47
C CYS A 108 18.30 -18.88 6.18
N LEU A 109 17.60 -19.16 7.29
CA LEU A 109 17.74 -20.41 8.06
C LEU A 109 16.85 -21.54 7.53
N GLU A 110 16.15 -21.31 6.42
CA GLU A 110 15.25 -22.29 5.77
C GLU A 110 14.14 -22.82 6.69
N CYS A 111 13.81 -22.09 7.75
CA CYS A 111 12.83 -22.51 8.76
C CYS A 111 11.37 -22.57 8.26
N GLY A 112 11.05 -21.94 7.11
CA GLY A 112 9.71 -21.94 6.54
C GLY A 112 8.65 -21.11 7.28
N THR A 113 8.99 -20.39 8.36
CA THR A 113 8.01 -19.58 9.10
C THR A 113 7.32 -18.53 8.23
N CYS A 114 8.07 -17.86 7.36
CA CYS A 114 7.51 -16.88 6.43
C CYS A 114 6.58 -17.51 5.37
N ARG A 115 6.81 -18.78 5.00
CA ARG A 115 5.90 -19.54 4.13
C ARG A 115 4.55 -19.77 4.80
N LEU A 116 4.54 -20.15 6.07
CA LEU A 116 3.29 -20.38 6.81
C LEU A 116 2.46 -19.10 7.01
N ILE A 117 3.13 -17.98 7.26
CA ILE A 117 2.46 -16.72 7.62
C ILE A 117 2.08 -15.89 6.39
N GLY A 118 2.94 -15.86 5.37
CA GLY A 118 2.85 -14.90 4.27
C GLY A 118 2.41 -15.47 2.92
N LEU A 119 2.38 -16.79 2.73
CA LEU A 119 2.10 -17.38 1.41
C LEU A 119 0.68 -17.05 0.93
N GLY A 120 0.57 -16.59 -0.31
CA GLY A 120 -0.71 -16.20 -0.92
C GLY A 120 -1.22 -14.81 -0.51
N SER A 121 -0.47 -14.11 0.34
CA SER A 121 -0.71 -12.70 0.67
C SER A 121 0.47 -11.85 0.25
N GLN A 122 1.51 -11.76 1.09
CA GLN A 122 2.71 -10.96 0.84
C GLN A 122 3.85 -11.75 0.20
N LEU A 123 3.83 -13.06 0.37
CA LEU A 123 4.82 -13.96 -0.20
C LEU A 123 4.21 -14.71 -1.38
N ARG A 124 4.79 -14.52 -2.56
CA ARG A 124 4.33 -15.18 -3.80
C ARG A 124 4.70 -16.66 -3.82
N SER A 125 5.95 -16.97 -3.50
CA SER A 125 6.49 -18.33 -3.47
C SER A 125 7.57 -18.45 -2.39
N TRP A 126 7.80 -19.67 -1.96
CA TRP A 126 8.86 -20.03 -1.04
C TRP A 126 9.39 -21.39 -1.45
N ASP A 127 10.68 -21.45 -1.74
CA ASP A 127 11.36 -22.64 -2.26
C ASP A 127 12.67 -22.83 -1.50
N TYR A 128 13.10 -24.09 -1.34
CA TYR A 128 14.43 -24.39 -0.80
C TYR A 128 15.51 -23.95 -1.79
N PRO A 129 16.71 -23.57 -1.30
CA PRO A 129 17.83 -23.30 -2.18
C PRO A 129 18.25 -24.56 -2.94
N GLU A 130 19.05 -24.37 -3.99
CA GLU A 130 19.62 -25.48 -4.75
C GLU A 130 20.50 -26.36 -3.86
N CYS A 131 20.71 -27.60 -4.31
CA CYS A 131 21.53 -28.58 -3.59
C CYS A 131 22.92 -27.99 -3.30
N ASP A 132 23.43 -28.22 -2.08
CA ASP A 132 24.71 -27.70 -1.56
C ASP A 132 24.76 -26.18 -1.26
N PHE A 133 23.67 -25.44 -1.50
CA PHE A 133 23.49 -24.06 -1.03
C PHE A 133 22.63 -24.01 0.24
N GLY A 134 22.70 -22.89 0.97
CA GLY A 134 21.86 -22.64 2.13
C GLY A 134 22.58 -22.74 3.48
N VAL A 135 21.82 -22.95 4.54
CA VAL A 135 22.34 -23.01 5.91
C VAL A 135 22.98 -24.38 6.20
N GLN A 136 24.18 -24.37 6.79
CA GLN A 136 24.86 -25.59 7.24
C GLN A 136 24.95 -25.62 8.76
N TYR A 137 24.24 -26.57 9.38
CA TYR A 137 24.28 -26.76 10.83
C TYR A 137 25.54 -27.54 11.24
N ARG A 138 26.33 -26.96 12.14
CA ARG A 138 27.47 -27.63 12.79
C ARG A 138 27.16 -27.81 14.27
N LYS A 139 27.30 -29.03 14.77
CA LYS A 139 27.18 -29.34 16.20
C LYS A 139 28.55 -29.10 16.86
N SER A 140 28.61 -28.26 17.90
CA SER A 140 29.80 -28.11 18.74
C SER A 140 29.94 -29.27 19.72
#